data_AF-A0A932B5U3-F1
#
_entry.id   AF-A0A932B5U3-F1
#
_cell.length_a   1.000
_cell.length_b   1.000
_cell.length_c   1.000
_cell.angle_alpha   90.00
_cell.angle_beta   90.00
_cell.angle_gamma   90.00
#
_symmetry.space_group_name_H-M   'P 1'
#
loop_
_entity.id
_entity.type
_entity.pdbx_description
1 polymer ?
#
loop_
_entity_poly.entity_id
_entity_poly.type
_entity_poly.pdbx_seq_one_letter_code
_entity_poly.pdbx_strand_id
1 'polypeptide(L)'
;KAWVLNSADSCTSIPAASVARSNYLDSKGAATAAWSTTPSAVTISGGNGNLILSAPSPSATGSVDFAFNLGSTSTDQSCLSSRPSSTGASLSWLRAQNGSTNSCAGVTTYDRDPSARATFGVYQPETRKAVFVRDLH
;
A
#
# COMPACT_ATOMS: atom_id res chain seq x y z
N LYS A 1 -14.58 22.97 1.70
CA LYS A 1 -14.59 21.51 1.91
C LYS A 1 -16.04 21.07 1.97
N ALA A 2 -16.50 20.23 1.06
CA ALA A 2 -17.87 19.71 1.06
C ALA A 2 -17.79 18.19 1.26
N TRP A 3 -18.49 17.70 2.27
CA TRP A 3 -18.69 16.26 2.48
C TRP A 3 -19.86 15.86 1.60
N VAL A 4 -19.63 14.97 0.64
CA VAL A 4 -20.67 14.47 -0.26
C VAL A 4 -21.51 13.42 0.50
N LEU A 5 -22.82 13.41 0.25
CA LEU A 5 -23.74 12.44 0.84
C LEU A 5 -23.43 11.01 0.36
N ASN A 6 -23.30 10.10 1.31
CA ASN A 6 -23.00 8.66 1.16
C ASN A 6 -23.93 7.90 0.19
N SER A 7 -25.09 8.47 -0.19
CA SER A 7 -26.05 7.84 -1.11
C SER A 7 -25.57 7.71 -2.57
N ALA A 8 -24.39 8.23 -2.91
CA ALA A 8 -23.73 8.02 -4.20
C ALA A 8 -22.52 7.06 -4.13
N ASP A 9 -22.19 6.48 -2.96
CA ASP A 9 -20.99 5.63 -2.72
C ASP A 9 -21.11 4.20 -3.25
N SER A 10 -21.92 3.94 -4.29
CA SER A 10 -22.18 2.55 -4.69
C SER A 10 -21.08 1.91 -5.55
N CYS A 11 -20.06 2.62 -6.06
CA CYS A 11 -19.01 2.00 -6.89
C CYS A 11 -17.70 2.83 -6.95
N THR A 12 -17.09 3.25 -5.83
CA THR A 12 -15.73 3.81 -5.91
C THR A 12 -14.76 2.69 -6.29
N SER A 13 -14.14 2.80 -7.47
CA SER A 13 -13.25 1.76 -7.99
C SER A 13 -11.87 2.32 -8.30
N ILE A 14 -10.83 1.73 -7.71
CA ILE A 14 -9.44 2.03 -8.01
C ILE A 14 -8.95 0.99 -9.03
N PRO A 15 -8.56 1.39 -10.25
CA PRO A 15 -8.01 0.47 -11.24
C PRO A 15 -6.71 -0.19 -10.78
N ALA A 16 -6.44 -1.42 -11.21
CA ALA A 16 -5.17 -2.11 -10.93
C ALA A 16 -3.94 -1.30 -11.38
N ALA A 17 -4.05 -0.60 -12.52
CA ALA A 17 -2.99 0.25 -13.05
C ALA A 17 -2.65 1.48 -12.19
N SER A 18 -3.53 1.83 -11.23
CA SER A 18 -3.30 2.89 -10.25
C SER A 18 -2.54 2.39 -9.02
N VAL A 19 -2.23 1.11 -8.91
CA VAL A 19 -1.41 0.56 -7.84
C VAL A 19 0.05 0.55 -8.27
N ALA A 20 0.80 1.57 -7.88
CA ALA A 20 2.24 1.63 -8.07
C ALA A 20 2.91 0.61 -7.14
N ARG A 21 3.94 -0.10 -7.64
CA ARG A 21 4.72 -1.09 -6.89
C ARG A 21 6.19 -0.72 -6.97
N SER A 22 6.86 -0.65 -5.84
CA SER A 22 8.28 -0.28 -5.77
C SER A 22 9.00 -1.11 -4.70
N ASN A 23 10.33 -0.96 -4.67
CA ASN A 23 11.17 -1.53 -3.62
C ASN A 23 10.95 -3.05 -3.38
N TYR A 24 11.06 -3.83 -4.44
CA TYR A 24 11.04 -5.29 -4.35
C TYR A 24 12.29 -5.77 -3.60
N LEU A 25 12.07 -6.50 -2.51
CA LEU A 25 13.11 -7.07 -1.65
C LEU A 25 13.00 -8.59 -1.61
N ASP A 26 14.13 -9.29 -1.61
CA ASP A 26 14.17 -10.72 -1.31
C ASP A 26 13.93 -10.99 0.19
N SER A 27 13.95 -12.26 0.59
CA SER A 27 13.77 -12.67 1.99
C SER A 27 14.90 -12.23 2.94
N LYS A 28 16.03 -11.74 2.41
CA LYS A 28 17.15 -11.19 3.17
C LYS A 28 17.08 -9.66 3.27
N GLY A 29 16.07 -9.05 2.65
CA GLY A 29 15.93 -7.59 2.59
C GLY A 29 16.78 -6.93 1.51
N ALA A 30 17.37 -7.69 0.58
CA ALA A 30 18.14 -7.14 -0.52
C ALA A 30 17.25 -6.79 -1.71
N ALA A 31 17.53 -5.67 -2.39
CA ALA A 31 16.78 -5.26 -3.57
C ALA A 31 16.88 -6.32 -4.69
N THR A 32 15.76 -6.63 -5.33
CA THR A 32 15.69 -7.67 -6.36
C THR A 32 14.70 -7.34 -7.46
N ALA A 33 14.98 -7.82 -8.67
CA ALA A 33 14.05 -7.82 -9.81
C ALA A 33 13.64 -9.25 -10.21
N ALA A 34 13.98 -10.25 -9.41
CA ALA A 34 13.82 -11.66 -9.75
C ALA A 34 12.39 -12.18 -9.68
N TRP A 35 11.46 -11.41 -9.09
CA TRP A 35 10.05 -11.78 -8.94
C TRP A 35 9.17 -10.54 -9.00
N SER A 36 7.89 -10.75 -9.30
CA SER A 36 6.87 -9.70 -9.28
C SER A 36 5.53 -10.21 -8.78
N THR A 37 4.62 -9.30 -8.44
CA THR A 37 3.22 -9.60 -8.08
C THR A 37 2.28 -8.64 -8.76
N THR A 38 1.11 -9.10 -9.21
CA THR A 38 0.12 -8.27 -9.93
C THR A 38 -1.02 -7.84 -9.02
N PRO A 39 -1.34 -6.54 -8.94
CA PRO A 39 -2.46 -6.04 -8.14
C PRO A 39 -3.80 -6.22 -8.87
N SER A 40 -4.86 -6.44 -8.09
CA SER A 40 -6.24 -6.36 -8.57
C SER A 40 -6.75 -4.92 -8.61
N ALA A 41 -7.86 -4.68 -9.32
CA ALA A 41 -8.68 -3.50 -9.04
C ALA A 41 -9.28 -3.60 -7.63
N VAL A 42 -9.58 -2.45 -7.03
CA VAL A 42 -10.19 -2.35 -5.70
C VAL A 42 -11.54 -1.66 -5.83
N THR A 43 -12.61 -2.38 -5.53
CA THR A 43 -13.93 -1.77 -5.35
C THR A 43 -14.12 -1.47 -3.88
N ILE A 44 -14.46 -0.22 -3.58
CA ILE A 44 -14.77 0.26 -2.24
C ILE A 44 -16.29 0.33 -2.11
N SER A 45 -16.83 -0.42 -1.15
CA SER A 45 -18.24 -0.44 -0.79
C SER A 45 -18.38 -0.33 0.72
N GLY A 46 -19.26 0.56 1.19
CA GLY A 46 -19.40 0.83 2.64
C GLY A 46 -18.09 1.28 3.30
N GLY A 47 -17.24 2.01 2.57
CA GLY A 47 -15.92 2.47 3.05
C GLY A 47 -14.84 1.40 3.12
N ASN A 48 -15.11 0.18 2.66
CA ASN A 48 -14.17 -0.94 2.70
C ASN A 48 -13.89 -1.48 1.29
N GLY A 49 -12.64 -1.84 1.03
CA GLY A 49 -12.22 -2.47 -0.22
C GLY A 49 -11.04 -3.39 0.02
N ASN A 50 -10.88 -4.40 -0.84
CA ASN A 50 -9.79 -5.37 -0.72
C ASN A 50 -8.83 -5.24 -1.90
N LEU A 51 -7.54 -5.07 -1.62
CA LEU A 51 -6.48 -5.18 -2.62
C LEU A 51 -5.93 -6.60 -2.60
N ILE A 52 -6.03 -7.29 -3.74
CA ILE A 52 -5.46 -8.62 -3.90
C ILE A 52 -4.19 -8.49 -4.71
N LEU A 53 -3.09 -9.03 -4.19
CA LEU A 53 -1.84 -9.19 -4.91
C LEU A 53 -1.71 -10.65 -5.33
N SER A 54 -1.35 -10.91 -6.58
CA SER A 54 -1.08 -12.28 -7.05
C SER A 54 0.06 -12.90 -6.25
N ALA A 55 0.12 -14.23 -6.22
CA ALA A 55 1.33 -14.91 -5.76
C ALA A 55 2.57 -14.39 -6.52
N PRO A 56 3.74 -14.29 -5.86
CA PRO A 56 4.99 -13.94 -6.52
C PRO A 56 5.28 -14.88 -7.68
N SER A 57 5.65 -14.31 -8.83
CA SER A 57 6.05 -15.07 -10.02
C SER A 57 7.40 -14.56 -10.55
N PRO A 58 8.39 -15.46 -10.76
CA PRO A 58 8.43 -16.85 -10.29
C PRO A 58 8.26 -16.97 -8.76
N SER A 59 7.97 -18.18 -8.26
CA SER A 59 7.76 -18.43 -6.83
C SER A 59 8.92 -17.89 -6.00
N ALA A 60 8.62 -16.96 -5.10
CA ALA A 60 9.61 -16.27 -4.29
C ALA A 60 9.01 -15.83 -2.94
N THR A 61 9.91 -15.47 -2.02
CA THR A 61 9.58 -14.89 -0.72
C THR A 61 10.28 -13.54 -0.59
N GLY A 62 9.64 -12.56 0.01
CA GLY A 62 10.15 -11.19 0.00
C GLY A 62 9.09 -10.15 0.31
N SER A 63 9.37 -8.89 0.03
CA SER A 63 8.40 -7.80 0.19
C SER A 63 8.40 -6.84 -0.98
N VAL A 64 7.29 -6.13 -1.12
CA VAL A 64 7.10 -5.06 -2.10
C VAL A 64 6.34 -3.91 -1.42
N ASP A 65 6.78 -2.69 -1.67
CA ASP A 65 6.03 -1.50 -1.29
C ASP A 65 5.03 -1.17 -2.39
N PHE A 66 3.82 -0.75 -2.01
CA PHE A 66 2.82 -0.29 -2.95
C PHE A 66 2.20 1.02 -2.50
N ALA A 67 1.71 1.79 -3.48
CA ALA A 67 0.96 3.01 -3.27
C ALA A 67 -0.20 3.10 -4.25
N PHE A 68 -1.31 3.70 -3.83
CA PHE A 68 -2.41 4.03 -4.73
C PHE A 68 -2.21 5.41 -5.33
N ASN A 69 -2.07 5.52 -6.65
CA ASN A 69 -2.07 6.81 -7.33
C ASN A 69 -3.51 7.33 -7.48
N LEU A 70 -3.97 8.09 -6.48
CA LEU A 70 -5.33 8.62 -6.43
C LEU A 70 -5.47 9.98 -7.15
N GLY A 71 -4.37 10.49 -7.73
CA GLY A 71 -4.35 11.75 -8.45
C GLY A 71 -4.72 11.62 -9.92
N SER A 72 -4.46 12.68 -10.69
CA SER A 72 -4.61 12.70 -12.14
C SER A 72 -3.29 12.54 -12.89
N THR A 73 -2.15 12.53 -12.18
CA THR A 73 -0.80 12.46 -12.73
C THR A 73 -0.33 11.02 -12.93
N SER A 74 0.76 10.83 -13.68
CA SER A 74 1.37 9.51 -13.93
C SER A 74 2.22 8.96 -12.78
N THR A 75 2.20 9.61 -11.62
CA THR A 75 3.02 9.25 -10.45
C THR A 75 2.21 9.50 -9.19
N ASP A 76 2.26 8.55 -8.26
CA ASP A 76 1.64 8.69 -6.95
C ASP A 76 2.36 9.74 -6.10
N GLN A 77 1.67 10.23 -5.08
CA GLN A 77 2.16 11.24 -4.15
C GLN A 77 2.33 10.65 -2.73
N SER A 78 2.68 9.38 -2.62
CA SER A 78 2.93 8.73 -1.34
C SER A 78 4.26 9.17 -0.74
N CYS A 79 4.51 8.72 0.49
CA CYS A 79 5.75 8.97 1.21
C CYS A 79 6.88 8.01 0.84
N LEU A 80 6.65 7.09 -0.12
CA LEU A 80 7.70 6.19 -0.58
C LEU A 80 8.81 6.98 -1.28
N SER A 81 10.06 6.57 -1.06
CA SER A 81 11.23 7.19 -1.69
C SER A 81 11.26 6.96 -3.21
N SER A 82 10.72 5.84 -3.66
CA SER A 82 10.56 5.49 -5.08
C SER A 82 9.09 5.38 -5.45
N ARG A 83 8.70 6.15 -6.49
CA ARG A 83 7.31 6.32 -6.97
C ARG A 83 7.30 6.11 -8.49
N PRO A 84 7.25 4.85 -8.95
CA PRO A 84 7.28 4.53 -10.37
C PRO A 84 6.01 5.00 -11.08
N SER A 85 6.06 5.03 -12.42
CA SER A 85 4.92 5.43 -13.24
C SER A 85 3.70 4.52 -13.00
N SER A 86 2.53 5.13 -12.84
CA SER A 86 1.23 4.48 -12.64
C SER A 86 0.12 5.35 -13.23
N THR A 87 -1.08 4.80 -13.40
CA THR A 87 -2.22 5.56 -13.91
C THR A 87 -2.93 6.29 -12.77
N GLY A 88 -3.14 7.61 -12.90
CA GLY A 88 -3.93 8.36 -11.93
C GLY A 88 -5.40 7.94 -11.90
N ALA A 89 -5.93 7.58 -10.74
CA ALA A 89 -7.33 7.16 -10.58
C ALA A 89 -8.33 8.33 -10.57
N SER A 90 -7.86 9.58 -10.44
CA SER A 90 -8.69 10.80 -10.30
C SER A 90 -9.65 10.76 -9.11
N LEU A 91 -9.22 10.15 -8.00
CA LEU A 91 -9.97 9.98 -6.74
C LEU A 91 -9.34 10.81 -5.61
N SER A 92 -9.08 12.10 -5.87
CA SER A 92 -8.30 12.95 -4.95
C SER A 92 -8.94 13.11 -3.56
N TRP A 93 -10.24 12.85 -3.43
CA TRP A 93 -10.97 12.86 -2.15
C TRP A 93 -10.64 11.68 -1.23
N LEU A 94 -9.98 10.63 -1.73
CA LEU A 94 -9.47 9.51 -0.93
C LEU A 94 -8.06 9.77 -0.40
N ARG A 95 -7.44 10.91 -0.75
CA ARG A 95 -6.14 11.32 -0.22
C ARG A 95 -6.29 11.89 1.18
N ALA A 96 -5.23 11.78 1.96
CA ALA A 96 -5.17 12.28 3.33
C ALA A 96 -3.78 12.82 3.66
N GLN A 97 -3.58 13.24 4.90
CA GLN A 97 -2.24 13.48 5.44
C GLN A 97 -1.58 12.15 5.82
N ASN A 98 -1.35 11.30 4.83
CA ASN A 98 -0.73 9.99 5.03
C ASN A 98 0.78 10.16 5.30
N GLY A 99 1.25 9.64 6.43
CA GLY A 99 2.67 9.58 6.79
C GLY A 99 3.28 10.90 7.28
N SER A 100 4.38 10.79 8.01
CA SER A 100 5.18 11.92 8.54
C SER A 100 6.68 11.78 8.29
N THR A 101 7.08 10.71 7.60
CA THR A 101 8.48 10.30 7.38
C THR A 101 8.79 10.23 5.89
N ASN A 102 10.06 9.99 5.54
CA ASN A 102 10.54 9.89 4.15
C ASN A 102 10.17 11.15 3.33
N SER A 103 9.61 10.98 2.13
CA SER A 103 9.20 12.07 1.24
C SER A 103 8.03 12.92 1.78
N CYS A 104 7.50 12.59 2.96
CA CYS A 104 6.46 13.34 3.66
C CYS A 104 6.94 14.04 4.93
N ALA A 105 8.25 14.02 5.23
CA ALA A 105 8.79 14.79 6.35
C ALA A 105 8.45 16.29 6.21
N GLY A 106 7.76 16.85 7.20
CA GLY A 106 7.33 18.26 7.20
C GLY A 106 6.13 18.58 6.31
N VAL A 107 5.48 17.58 5.68
CA VAL A 107 4.30 17.81 4.84
C VAL A 107 3.03 18.00 5.69
N THR A 108 2.34 19.12 5.47
CA THR A 108 1.09 19.50 6.16
C THR A 108 -0.15 19.46 5.26
N THR A 109 0.02 19.11 3.98
CA THR A 109 -1.05 19.02 2.99
C THR A 109 -1.77 17.67 3.03
N TYR A 110 -3.06 17.66 2.66
CA TYR A 110 -3.95 16.49 2.67
C TYR A 110 -4.02 15.80 1.30
N ASP A 111 -2.90 15.73 0.61
CA ASP A 111 -2.79 15.28 -0.77
C ASP A 111 -1.89 14.04 -0.92
N ARG A 112 -1.53 13.39 0.20
CA ARG A 112 -0.65 12.22 0.19
C ARG A 112 -1.45 10.98 -0.15
N ASP A 113 -0.93 10.22 -1.11
CA ASP A 113 -1.46 8.92 -1.48
C ASP A 113 -1.11 7.87 -0.41
N PRO A 114 -2.03 6.96 -0.04
CA PRO A 114 -1.76 5.90 0.91
C PRO A 114 -0.79 4.88 0.31
N SER A 115 0.14 4.42 1.14
CA SER A 115 1.11 3.38 0.79
C SER A 115 1.29 2.37 1.93
N ALA A 116 1.71 1.16 1.58
CA ALA A 116 1.99 0.09 2.54
C ALA A 116 2.99 -0.92 1.96
N ARG A 117 3.45 -1.85 2.80
CA ARG A 117 4.31 -2.97 2.41
C ARG A 117 3.53 -4.27 2.45
N ALA A 118 3.59 -5.04 1.37
CA ALA A 118 3.13 -6.42 1.33
C ALA A 118 4.33 -7.38 1.44
N THR A 119 4.19 -8.46 2.21
CA THR A 119 5.25 -9.46 2.41
C THR A 119 4.72 -10.85 2.07
N PHE A 120 5.51 -11.61 1.31
CA PHE A 120 5.20 -12.94 0.83
C PHE A 120 6.15 -13.97 1.43
N GLY A 121 5.62 -15.12 1.84
CA GLY A 121 6.43 -16.20 2.42
C GLY A 121 6.88 -15.96 3.86
N VAL A 122 6.32 -14.95 4.55
CA VAL A 122 6.40 -14.91 6.02
C VAL A 122 5.57 -16.06 6.54
N TYR A 123 6.22 -17.17 6.82
CA TYR A 123 5.67 -18.17 7.72
C TYR A 123 5.49 -17.46 9.07
N GLN A 124 4.26 -17.32 9.56
CA GLN A 124 4.00 -16.81 10.91
C GLN A 124 4.88 -17.58 11.90
N PRO A 125 5.90 -16.96 12.54
CA PRO A 125 6.45 -17.53 13.74
C PRO A 125 5.43 -17.19 14.84
N GLU A 126 4.65 -18.20 15.21
CA GLU A 126 3.85 -18.30 16.44
C GLU A 126 2.52 -17.52 16.55
N THR A 127 1.44 -18.29 16.57
CA THR A 127 0.15 -17.99 17.22
C THR A 127 0.19 -18.23 18.74
N ARG A 128 1.36 -18.47 19.34
CA ARG A 128 1.50 -18.81 20.77
C ARG A 128 1.85 -17.58 21.59
N LYS A 129 0.96 -17.24 22.53
CA LYS A 129 1.26 -16.29 23.61
C LYS A 129 2.37 -16.88 24.48
N ALA A 130 3.58 -16.32 24.42
CA ALA A 130 4.60 -16.56 25.42
C ALA A 130 4.50 -15.49 26.52
N VAL A 131 4.24 -15.91 27.76
CA VAL A 131 4.34 -15.04 28.94
C VAL A 131 5.73 -15.27 29.54
N PHE A 132 6.56 -14.25 29.53
CA PHE A 132 7.82 -14.25 30.26
C PHE A 132 7.60 -13.60 31.63
N VAL A 133 7.61 -14.40 32.70
CA VAL A 133 7.68 -13.91 34.08
C VAL A 133 9.15 -13.91 34.49
N ARG A 134 9.64 -12.78 34.98
CA ARG A 134 10.99 -12.64 35.54
C ARG A 134 10.83 -12.38 37.03
N ASP A 135 11.17 -13.36 37.86
CA ASP A 135 11.29 -13.15 39.30
C ASP A 135 12.64 -12.47 39.57
N LEU A 136 12.59 -11.35 40.29
CA LEU A 136 13.76 -10.69 40.87
C LEU A 136 13.82 -11.15 42.32
N HIS A 137 14.89 -11.87 42.66
CA HIS A 137 15.18 -12.29 44.03
C HIS A 137 16.17 -11.35 44.72
#